data_AF-A0A7R9CSS0-F1
#
_entry.id   AF-A0A7R9CSS0-F1
#
_cell.length_a   1.000
_cell.length_b   1.000
_cell.length_c   1.000
_cell.angle_alpha   90.00
_cell.angle_beta   90.00
_cell.angle_gamma   90.00
#
_symmetry.space_group_name_H-M   'P 1'
#
loop_
_entity.id
_entity.type
_entity.pdbx_description
1 polymer ?
#
loop_
_entity_poly.entity_id
_entity_poly.type
_entity_poly.pdbx_seq_one_letter_code
_entity_poly.pdbx_strand_id
1 'polypeptide(L)'
;MSRKRKRRPDEWKRNVAKKDRHRPKGFPSMPTCVHGQNSIFKCKELSMQDVRKIHQHYYKDANLQSKKNFILQHVTVSSVQRN
;
A
#
# COMPACT_ATOMS: atom_id res chain seq x y z
N MET A 1 20.60 -33.34 8.01
CA MET A 1 19.54 -33.09 7.00
C MET A 1 18.39 -32.34 7.64
N SER A 2 18.08 -31.12 7.19
CA SER A 2 16.99 -30.33 7.76
C SER A 2 15.64 -30.84 7.24
N ARG A 3 14.72 -31.20 8.13
CA ARG A 3 13.40 -31.72 7.74
C ARG A 3 12.59 -30.62 7.04
N LYS A 4 12.00 -30.95 5.88
CA LYS A 4 11.12 -30.03 5.14
C LYS A 4 9.93 -29.64 6.02
N ARG A 5 9.69 -28.34 6.20
CA ARG A 5 8.62 -27.81 7.04
C ARG A 5 7.26 -28.27 6.49
N LYS A 6 6.41 -28.86 7.34
CA LYS A 6 5.06 -29.30 6.94
C LYS A 6 4.22 -28.06 6.57
N ARG A 7 3.65 -28.03 5.36
CA ARG A 7 2.73 -26.96 4.94
C ARG A 7 1.47 -27.00 5.81
N ARG A 8 1.00 -25.82 6.24
CA ARG A 8 -0.27 -25.62 6.95
C ARG A 8 -1.28 -24.90 6.05
N PRO A 9 -1.94 -25.60 5.11
CA PRO A 9 -2.83 -24.98 4.14
C PRO A 9 -4.02 -24.26 4.79
N ASP A 10 -4.54 -24.75 5.91
CA ASP A 10 -5.71 -24.15 6.58
C ASP A 10 -5.38 -22.82 7.26
N GLU A 11 -4.16 -22.71 7.80
CA GLU A 11 -3.66 -21.46 8.37
C GLU A 11 -3.45 -20.42 7.26
N TRP A 12 -2.93 -20.85 6.10
CA TRP A 12 -2.81 -19.99 4.92
C TRP A 12 -4.18 -19.51 4.43
N LYS A 13 -5.16 -20.40 4.27
CA LYS A 13 -6.53 -20.04 3.86
C LYS A 13 -7.16 -19.01 4.80
N ARG A 14 -7.04 -19.21 6.13
CA ARG A 14 -7.52 -18.26 7.14
C ARG A 14 -6.85 -16.89 7.03
N ASN A 15 -5.54 -16.87 6.81
CA ASN A 15 -4.79 -15.62 6.65
C ASN A 15 -5.15 -14.87 5.36
N VAL A 16 -5.39 -15.58 4.26
CA VAL A 16 -5.90 -14.99 3.01
C VAL A 16 -7.28 -14.39 3.24
N ALA A 17 -8.22 -15.15 3.80
CA ALA A 17 -9.57 -14.67 4.09
C ALA A 17 -9.58 -13.45 5.03
N LYS A 18 -8.67 -13.42 6.02
CA LYS A 18 -8.51 -12.26 6.91
C LYS A 18 -8.04 -11.02 6.15
N LYS A 19 -7.11 -11.15 5.19
CA LYS A 19 -6.69 -10.03 4.35
C LYS A 19 -7.81 -9.56 3.42
N ASP A 20 -8.49 -10.50 2.77
CA ASP A 20 -9.56 -10.18 1.83
C ASP A 20 -10.76 -9.50 2.51
N ARG A 21 -11.04 -9.82 3.78
CA ARG A 21 -12.09 -9.13 4.57
C ARG A 21 -11.87 -7.63 4.68
N HIS A 22 -10.62 -7.19 4.80
CA HIS A 22 -10.28 -5.77 4.97
C HIS A 22 -9.92 -5.10 3.65
N ARG A 23 -9.82 -5.86 2.56
CA ARG A 23 -9.47 -5.33 1.25
C ARG A 23 -10.76 -4.95 0.50
N PRO A 24 -10.82 -3.79 -0.14
CA PRO A 24 -11.94 -3.46 -1.01
C PRO A 24 -11.99 -4.43 -2.20
N LYS A 25 -13.21 -4.81 -2.60
CA LYS A 25 -13.46 -5.82 -3.65
C LYS A 25 -13.06 -5.33 -5.05
N GLY A 26 -13.08 -4.01 -5.27
CA GLY A 26 -12.73 -3.38 -6.53
C GLY A 26 -11.26 -3.02 -6.65
N PHE A 27 -10.83 -2.75 -7.87
CA PHE A 27 -9.60 -2.01 -8.10
C PHE A 27 -9.77 -0.56 -7.63
N PRO A 28 -8.71 0.06 -7.06
CA PRO A 28 -8.75 1.49 -6.80
C PRO A 28 -8.95 2.25 -8.11
N SER A 29 -9.75 3.31 -8.06
CA SER A 29 -9.80 4.29 -9.13
C SER A 29 -8.52 5.12 -9.13
N MET A 30 -8.13 5.65 -10.30
CA MET A 30 -7.03 6.60 -10.38
C MET A 30 -7.36 7.83 -9.52
N PRO A 31 -6.45 8.29 -8.65
CA PRO A 31 -6.69 9.51 -7.90
C PRO A 31 -6.79 10.71 -8.86
N THR A 32 -7.90 11.45 -8.77
CA THR A 32 -8.08 12.73 -9.49
C THR A 32 -7.28 13.81 -8.76
N CYS A 33 -5.98 13.89 -9.02
CA CYS A 33 -5.17 14.97 -8.47
C CYS A 33 -5.27 16.22 -9.35
N VAL A 34 -5.41 17.40 -8.73
CA VAL A 34 -5.41 18.71 -9.43
C VAL A 34 -4.09 19.44 -9.19
N HIS A 35 -2.97 18.70 -9.19
CA HIS A 35 -1.65 19.31 -9.04
C HIS A 35 -1.25 20.03 -10.33
N GLY A 36 -0.90 21.32 -10.21
CA GLY A 36 -0.38 22.14 -11.31
C GLY A 36 0.99 21.65 -11.81
N GLN A 37 1.42 22.14 -12.98
CA GLN A 37 2.72 21.76 -13.59
C GLN A 37 3.94 22.08 -12.71
N ASN A 38 3.83 23.03 -11.78
CA ASN A 38 4.90 23.40 -10.84
C ASN A 38 4.77 22.72 -9.46
N SER A 39 3.98 21.65 -9.36
CA SER A 39 3.86 20.91 -8.10
C SER A 39 5.07 20.00 -7.89
N ILE A 40 5.58 19.96 -6.67
CA ILE A 40 6.56 18.96 -6.22
C ILE A 40 6.04 17.51 -6.30
N PHE A 41 4.72 17.32 -6.46
CA PHE A 41 4.09 16.01 -6.47
C PHE A 41 3.83 15.50 -7.89
N LYS A 42 4.36 14.31 -8.18
CA LYS A 42 4.31 13.63 -9.48
C LYS A 42 3.09 12.71 -9.65
N CYS A 43 1.96 13.03 -9.02
CA CYS A 43 0.79 12.13 -9.00
C CYS A 43 0.22 11.84 -10.40
N LYS A 44 0.39 12.77 -11.36
CA LYS A 44 -0.02 12.59 -12.77
C LYS A 44 0.88 11.62 -13.54
N GLU A 45 2.11 11.39 -13.06
CA GLU A 45 3.06 10.45 -13.67
C GLU A 45 2.83 9.01 -13.17
N LEU A 46 2.01 8.82 -12.14
CA LEU A 46 1.72 7.48 -11.61
C LEU A 46 0.94 6.67 -12.63
N SER A 47 1.38 5.43 -12.88
CA SER A 47 0.59 4.48 -13.64
C SER A 47 -0.47 3.80 -12.76
N MET A 48 -1.52 3.27 -13.37
CA MET A 48 -2.48 2.41 -12.67
C MET A 48 -1.83 1.16 -12.04
N GLN A 49 -0.68 0.73 -12.59
CA GLN A 49 0.09 -0.38 -12.03
C GLN A 49 0.75 0.03 -10.70
N ASP A 50 1.23 1.27 -10.59
CA ASP A 50 1.81 1.79 -9.34
C ASP A 50 0.73 1.98 -8.28
N VAL A 51 -0.42 2.55 -8.67
CA VAL A 51 -1.60 2.65 -7.79
C VAL A 51 -2.02 1.27 -7.29
N ARG A 52 -2.06 0.25 -8.17
CA ARG A 52 -2.33 -1.14 -7.78
C ARG A 52 -1.31 -1.67 -6.78
N LYS A 53 -0.01 -1.48 -7.02
CA LYS A 53 1.06 -1.97 -6.13
C LYS A 53 0.95 -1.34 -4.75
N ILE A 54 0.77 -0.02 -4.69
CA ILE A 54 0.59 0.75 -3.46
C ILE A 54 -0.62 0.23 -2.69
N HIS A 55 -1.75 0.08 -3.37
CA HIS A 55 -2.98 -0.44 -2.79
C HIS A 55 -2.81 -1.85 -2.23
N GLN A 56 -2.22 -2.77 -3.00
CA GLN A 56 -1.95 -4.13 -2.54
C GLN A 56 -1.01 -4.18 -1.33
N HIS A 57 0.02 -3.32 -1.31
CA HIS A 57 0.95 -3.23 -0.19
C HIS A 57 0.27 -2.72 1.08
N TYR A 58 -0.59 -1.71 0.96
CA TYR A 58 -1.33 -1.15 2.09
C TYR A 58 -2.22 -2.19 2.80
N TYR A 59 -2.86 -3.09 2.03
CA TYR A 59 -3.69 -4.17 2.59
C TYR A 59 -2.92 -5.48 2.87
N LYS A 60 -1.61 -5.52 2.60
CA LYS A 60 -0.78 -6.71 2.86
C LYS A 60 -0.65 -6.99 4.36
N ASP A 61 -0.62 -5.95 5.17
CA ASP A 61 -0.54 -6.03 6.63
C ASP A 61 -1.78 -5.39 7.28
N ALA A 62 -2.28 -5.99 8.35
CA ALA A 62 -3.42 -5.48 9.11
C ALA A 62 -2.98 -4.45 10.17
N ASN A 63 -1.70 -4.43 10.54
CA ASN A 63 -1.19 -3.52 11.57
C ASN A 63 -1.23 -2.06 11.11
N LEU A 64 -1.89 -1.21 11.91
CA LEU A 64 -2.01 0.23 11.64
C LEU A 64 -0.64 0.92 11.60
N GLN A 65 0.31 0.51 12.44
CA GLN A 65 1.64 1.08 12.46
C GLN A 65 2.39 0.78 11.16
N SER A 66 2.30 -0.46 10.66
CA SER A 66 2.90 -0.85 9.38
C SER A 66 2.32 -0.05 8.21
N LYS A 67 1.01 0.22 8.22
CA LYS A 67 0.34 1.06 7.21
C LYS A 67 0.81 2.51 7.24
N LYS A 68 0.95 3.09 8.43
CA LYS A 68 1.48 4.45 8.61
C LYS A 68 2.93 4.53 8.14
N ASN A 69 3.76 3.57 8.52
CA ASN A 69 5.16 3.51 8.10
C ASN A 69 5.30 3.37 6.56
N PHE A 70 4.42 2.61 5.91
CA PHE A 70 4.39 2.51 4.45
C PHE A 70 4.11 3.86 3.78
N ILE A 71 3.14 4.62 4.29
CA ILE A 71 2.86 5.96 3.76
C ILE A 71 4.11 6.84 3.91
N LEU A 72 4.74 6.84 5.09
CA LEU A 72 5.94 7.63 5.38
C LEU A 72 7.13 7.30 4.47
N GLN A 73 7.26 6.07 3.95
CA GLN A 73 8.31 5.71 3.00
C GLN A 73 8.11 6.34 1.61
N HIS A 74 6.88 6.75 1.29
CA HIS A 74 6.51 7.27 -0.02
C HIS A 74 6.16 8.77 0.00
N VAL A 75 6.29 9.44 1.14
CA VAL A 75 6.17 10.90 1.24
C VAL A 75 7.45 11.54 1.75
N THR A 76 7.85 12.63 1.10
CA THR A 76 8.90 13.51 1.60
C THR A 76 8.27 14.55 2.52
N VAL A 77 8.68 14.58 3.79
CA VAL A 77 8.24 15.60 4.74
C VAL A 77 9.23 16.75 4.68
N SER A 78 8.83 17.88 4.11
CA SER A 78 9.60 19.13 4.15
C SER A 78 9.13 20.00 5.31
N SER A 79 10.05 20.56 6.11
CA SER A 79 9.71 21.57 7.10
C SER A 79 9.23 22.85 6.41
N VAL A 80 8.11 23.40 6.87
CA VAL A 80 7.64 24.71 6.41
C VAL A 80 8.60 25.76 6.94
N GLN A 81 9.35 26.42 6.06
CA GLN A 81 10.02 27.67 6.40
C GLN A 81 8.93 28.73 6.57
N ARG A 82 8.65 29.12 7.82
CA ARG A 82 7.87 30.31 8.11
C ARG A 82 8.78 31.52 7.83
N ASN A 83 8.48 32.27 6.79
CA ASN A 83 8.99 33.64 6.63
C ASN A 83 8.32 34.55 7.64
#